data_AF-A0A7X7Y213-F1
#
_entry.id   AF-A0A7X7Y213-F1
#
_cell.length_a   1.000
_cell.length_b   1.000
_cell.length_c   1.000
_cell.angle_alpha   90.00
_cell.angle_beta   90.00
_cell.angle_gamma   90.00
#
_symmetry.space_group_name_H-M   'P 1'
#
loop_
_entity.id
_entity.type
_entity.pdbx_description
1 polymer ?
#
loop_
_entity_poly.entity_id
_entity_poly.type
_entity_poly.pdbx_seq_one_letter_code
_entity_poly.pdbx_strand_id
1 'polypeptide(L)'
;MDVIKDFGDKAMTTAKVVGEKTLDLVEIGRLKLQVSRLENEIRRLKTKIGNAFYHAYSERADLNEGEIIAICEEIKGKYSEIEELKSKIEEI
;
A
#
# COMPACT_ATOMS: atom_id res chain seq x y z
N MET A 1 45.43 13.11 24.48
CA MET A 1 44.70 13.74 23.35
C MET A 1 43.75 12.75 22.64
N ASP A 2 43.49 11.55 23.19
CA ASP A 2 42.69 10.51 22.52
C ASP A 2 41.18 10.54 22.81
N VAL A 3 40.76 11.17 23.91
CA VAL A 3 39.36 11.13 24.36
C VAL A 3 38.42 11.99 23.47
N ILE A 4 38.97 12.98 22.75
CA ILE A 4 38.21 13.86 21.85
C ILE A 4 37.98 13.19 20.48
N LYS A 5 38.92 12.34 20.02
CA LYS A 5 38.77 11.61 18.75
C LYS A 5 37.69 10.53 18.85
N ASP A 6 37.68 9.78 19.95
CA ASP A 6 36.73 8.69 20.16
C ASP A 6 35.28 9.19 20.41
N PHE A 7 35.13 10.42 20.91
CA PHE A 7 33.83 11.08 21.10
C PHE A 7 33.27 11.67 19.79
N GLY A 8 34.15 12.18 18.91
CA GLY A 8 33.77 12.67 17.58
C GLY A 8 33.23 11.57 16.68
N ASP A 9 33.88 10.40 16.67
CA ASP A 9 33.45 9.27 15.84
C ASP A 9 32.14 8.63 16.33
N LYS A 10 31.91 8.60 17.65
CA LYS A 10 30.65 8.13 18.27
C LYS A 10 29.49 9.12 18.08
N ALA A 11 29.76 10.43 18.10
CA ALA A 11 28.75 11.45 17.82
C ALA A 11 28.33 11.45 16.34
N MET A 12 29.28 11.27 15.42
CA MET A 12 29.02 11.23 13.97
C MET A 12 28.24 9.98 13.54
N THR A 13 28.52 8.83 14.17
CA THR A 13 27.74 7.59 13.95
C THR A 13 26.33 7.71 14.53
N THR A 14 26.14 8.33 15.69
CA THR A 14 24.80 8.53 16.27
C THR A 14 23.93 9.46 15.42
N ALA A 15 24.50 10.54 14.86
CA ALA A 15 23.77 11.45 13.98
C ALA A 15 23.34 10.79 12.66
N LYS A 16 24.19 9.93 12.07
CA LYS A 16 23.85 9.15 10.87
C LYS A 16 22.73 8.14 11.13
N VAL A 17 22.84 7.37 12.22
CA VAL A 17 21.86 6.33 12.56
C VAL A 17 20.48 6.90 12.89
N VAL A 18 20.39 8.08 13.51
CA VAL A 18 19.10 8.75 13.80
C VAL A 18 18.48 9.35 12.53
N GLY A 19 19.31 9.89 11.62
CA GLY A 19 18.85 10.42 10.34
C GLY A 19 18.30 9.32 9.42
N GLU A 20 19.03 8.21 9.27
CA GLU A 20 18.64 7.06 8.45
C GLU A 20 17.31 6.45 8.93
N LYS A 21 17.18 6.16 10.24
CA LYS A 21 15.92 5.64 10.81
C LYS A 21 14.72 6.55 10.62
N THR A 22 14.92 7.87 10.55
CA THR A 22 13.81 8.81 10.35
C THR A 22 13.33 8.83 8.90
N LEU A 23 14.26 8.69 7.94
CA LEU A 23 13.93 8.59 6.51
C LEU A 23 13.15 7.29 6.22
N ASP A 24 13.58 6.17 6.82
CA ASP A 24 12.92 4.87 6.68
C ASP A 24 11.46 4.92 7.18
N LEU A 25 11.21 5.56 8.33
CA LEU A 25 9.86 5.71 8.87
C LEU A 25 8.93 6.54 7.97
N VAL A 26 9.46 7.59 7.34
CA VAL A 26 8.68 8.41 6.40
C VAL A 26 8.34 7.61 5.15
N GLU A 27 9.30 6.84 4.62
CA GLU A 27 9.07 5.98 3.46
C GLU A 27 8.06 4.87 3.75
N ILE A 28 8.21 4.16 4.87
CA ILE A 28 7.23 3.16 5.33
C ILE A 28 5.84 3.78 5.48
N GLY A 29 5.75 4.99 6.05
CA GLY A 29 4.49 5.72 6.19
C GLY A 29 3.84 6.00 4.83
N ARG A 30 4.62 6.45 3.85
CA ARG A 30 4.15 6.69 2.48
C ARG A 30 3.65 5.40 1.82
N LEU A 31 4.40 4.31 1.93
CA LEU A 31 4.01 3.02 1.36
C LEU A 31 2.72 2.48 2.00
N LYS A 32 2.58 2.59 3.33
CA LYS A 32 1.33 2.20 4.04
C LYS A 32 0.11 3.02 3.60
N LEU A 33 0.27 4.32 3.34
CA LEU A 33 -0.81 5.15 2.80
C LEU A 33 -1.23 4.69 1.40
N GLN A 34 -0.27 4.29 0.56
CA GLN A 34 -0.58 3.73 -0.77
C GLN A 34 -1.35 2.41 -0.66
N VAL A 35 -0.91 1.50 0.22
CA VAL A 35 -1.65 0.26 0.51
C VAL A 35 -3.08 0.56 0.95
N SER A 36 -3.27 1.46 1.92
CA SER A 36 -4.61 1.83 2.41
C SER A 36 -5.50 2.42 1.32
N ARG A 37 -4.92 3.19 0.39
CA ARG A 37 -5.65 3.72 -0.77
C ARG A 37 -6.11 2.58 -1.68
N LEU A 38 -5.23 1.65 -2.05
CA LEU A 38 -5.56 0.51 -2.89
C LEU A 38 -6.62 -0.40 -2.26
N GLU A 39 -6.55 -0.64 -0.94
CA GLU A 39 -7.57 -1.39 -0.20
C GLU A 39 -8.95 -0.72 -0.26
N ASN A 40 -9.00 0.62 -0.15
CA ASN A 40 -10.24 1.37 -0.29
C ASN A 40 -10.78 1.32 -1.72
N GLU A 41 -9.92 1.37 -2.74
CA GLU A 41 -10.31 1.19 -4.13
C GLU A 41 -10.89 -0.21 -4.38
N ILE A 42 -10.24 -1.26 -3.87
CA ILE A 42 -10.76 -2.64 -3.93
C ILE A 42 -12.14 -2.73 -3.25
N ARG A 43 -12.33 -2.11 -2.09
CA ARG A 43 -13.62 -2.09 -1.40
C ARG A 43 -14.70 -1.46 -2.29
N ARG A 44 -14.40 -0.32 -2.93
CA ARG A 44 -15.33 0.36 -3.86
C ARG A 44 -15.66 -0.51 -5.07
N LEU A 45 -14.68 -1.20 -5.65
CA LEU A 45 -14.88 -2.11 -6.78
C LEU A 45 -15.79 -3.29 -6.39
N LYS A 46 -15.56 -3.89 -5.22
CA LYS A 46 -16.45 -4.95 -4.69
C LYS A 46 -17.88 -4.44 -4.44
N THR A 47 -18.03 -3.20 -3.96
CA THR A 47 -19.35 -2.57 -3.84
C THR A 47 -20.01 -2.37 -5.21
N LYS A 48 -19.26 -1.97 -6.25
CA LYS A 48 -19.80 -1.86 -7.61
C LYS A 48 -20.35 -3.19 -8.13
N ILE A 49 -19.63 -4.30 -7.90
CA ILE A 49 -20.11 -5.65 -8.23
C ILE A 49 -21.45 -5.89 -7.53
N GLY A 50 -21.52 -5.70 -6.20
CA GLY A 50 -22.76 -5.90 -5.45
C GLY A 50 -23.92 -5.04 -5.96
N ASN A 51 -23.65 -3.78 -6.31
CA ASN A 51 -24.65 -2.87 -6.88
C ASN A 51 -25.14 -3.32 -8.26
N ALA A 52 -24.27 -3.85 -9.11
CA ALA A 52 -24.62 -4.39 -10.42
C ALA A 52 -25.55 -5.60 -10.29
N PHE A 53 -25.24 -6.52 -9.37
CA PHE A 53 -26.14 -7.65 -9.06
C PHE A 53 -27.50 -7.18 -8.54
N TYR A 54 -27.52 -6.20 -7.64
CA TYR A 54 -28.77 -5.65 -7.09
C TYR A 54 -29.62 -4.96 -8.16
N HIS A 55 -29.01 -4.18 -9.05
CA HIS A 55 -29.71 -3.53 -10.16
C HIS A 55 -30.28 -4.57 -11.13
N ALA A 56 -29.48 -5.53 -11.59
CA ALA A 56 -29.93 -6.60 -12.48
C ALA A 56 -31.15 -7.34 -11.90
N TYR A 57 -31.09 -7.69 -10.61
CA TYR A 57 -32.22 -8.31 -9.91
C TYR A 57 -33.46 -7.41 -9.85
N SER A 58 -33.27 -6.12 -9.51
CA SER A 58 -34.36 -5.16 -9.31
C SER A 58 -35.08 -4.80 -10.61
N GLU A 59 -34.32 -4.73 -11.70
CA GLU A 59 -34.82 -4.37 -13.03
C GLU A 59 -35.27 -5.59 -13.86
N ARG A 60 -35.11 -6.82 -13.32
CA ARG A 60 -35.30 -8.08 -14.06
C ARG A 60 -34.48 -8.11 -15.36
N ALA A 61 -33.29 -7.51 -15.32
CA ALA A 61 -32.35 -7.45 -16.43
C ALA A 61 -31.25 -8.51 -16.26
N ASP A 62 -30.62 -8.88 -17.37
CA ASP A 62 -29.45 -9.75 -17.35
C ASP A 62 -28.24 -9.01 -16.77
N LEU A 63 -27.41 -9.76 -16.04
CA LEU A 63 -26.16 -9.24 -15.53
C LEU A 63 -25.15 -9.09 -16.66
N ASN A 64 -24.46 -7.95 -16.72
CA ASN A 64 -23.34 -7.78 -17.63
C ASN A 64 -22.10 -8.51 -17.08
N GLU A 65 -21.94 -9.78 -17.43
CA GLU A 65 -20.81 -10.61 -16.99
C GLU A 65 -19.45 -10.02 -17.39
N GLY A 66 -19.36 -9.38 -18.57
CA GLY A 66 -18.13 -8.76 -19.05
C GLY A 66 -17.66 -7.62 -18.15
N GLU A 67 -18.59 -6.79 -17.66
CA GLU A 67 -18.30 -5.73 -16.69
C GLU A 67 -17.80 -6.32 -15.37
N ILE A 68 -18.45 -7.38 -14.86
CA ILE A 68 -18.04 -8.04 -13.61
C ILE A 68 -16.64 -8.64 -13.74
N ILE A 69 -16.34 -9.33 -14.83
CA ILE A 69 -15.02 -9.92 -15.10
C ILE A 69 -13.95 -8.82 -15.13
N ALA A 70 -14.22 -7.70 -15.82
CA ALA A 70 -13.27 -6.58 -15.87
C ALA A 70 -12.98 -5.99 -14.48
N ILE A 71 -14.01 -5.81 -13.64
CA ILE A 71 -13.84 -5.35 -12.26
C ILE A 71 -13.04 -6.35 -11.43
N CYS A 72 -13.26 -7.66 -11.61
CA CYS A 72 -12.53 -8.71 -10.90
C CYS A 72 -11.04 -8.74 -11.28
N GLU A 73 -10.70 -8.59 -12.56
CA GLU A 73 -9.30 -8.49 -13.00
C GLU A 73 -8.63 -7.22 -12.47
N GLU A 74 -9.34 -6.08 -12.41
CA GLU A 74 -8.82 -4.86 -11.79
C GLU A 74 -8.52 -5.06 -10.30
N ILE A 75 -9.44 -5.69 -9.56
CA ILE A 75 -9.23 -6.03 -8.14
C ILE A 75 -8.00 -6.92 -7.97
N LYS A 76 -7.83 -7.92 -8.83
CA LYS A 76 -6.68 -8.83 -8.80
C LYS A 76 -5.36 -8.07 -9.01
N GLY A 77 -5.30 -7.17 -9.99
CA GLY A 77 -4.13 -6.32 -10.22
C GLY A 77 -3.79 -5.45 -9.01
N LYS A 78 -4.79 -4.85 -8.35
CA LYS A 78 -4.58 -4.05 -7.13
C LYS A 78 -4.07 -4.89 -5.96
N TYR A 79 -4.51 -6.15 -5.84
CA TYR A 79 -3.95 -7.05 -4.83
C TYR A 79 -2.47 -7.36 -5.09
N SER A 80 -2.08 -7.60 -6.35
CA SER A 80 -0.66 -7.77 -6.70
C SER A 80 0.17 -6.53 -6.35
N GLU A 81 -0.32 -5.33 -6.65
CA GLU A 81 0.36 -4.08 -6.28
C GLU A 81 0.51 -3.91 -4.76
N ILE A 82 -0.53 -4.27 -3.98
CA ILE A 82 -0.46 -4.26 -2.51
C ILE A 82 0.64 -5.19 -2.01
N GLU A 83 0.75 -6.40 -2.55
CA GLU A 83 1.77 -7.36 -2.13
C GLU A 83 3.19 -6.84 -2.45
N GLU A 84 3.40 -6.25 -3.63
CA GLU A 84 4.69 -5.61 -3.96
C GLU A 84 5.03 -4.46 -2.99
N LEU A 85 4.05 -3.63 -2.62
CA LEU A 85 4.26 -2.54 -1.65
C LEU A 85 4.57 -3.07 -0.25
N LYS A 86 3.94 -4.17 0.17
CA LYS A 86 4.23 -4.81 1.46
C LYS A 86 5.62 -5.41 1.48
N SER A 87 6.04 -6.11 0.43
CA SER A 87 7.42 -6.63 0.34
C SER A 87 8.44 -5.50 0.43
N LYS A 88 8.21 -4.36 -0.22
CA LYS A 88 9.09 -3.17 -0.08
C LYS A 88 9.15 -2.64 1.35
N ILE A 89 8.06 -2.70 2.11
CA ILE A 89 8.07 -2.29 3.53
C ILE A 89 8.88 -3.27 4.38
N GLU A 90 8.87 -4.56 4.06
CA GLU A 90 9.64 -5.58 4.77
C GLU A 90 11.14 -5.53 4.49
N GLU A 91 11.53 -4.96 3.35
CA GLU A 91 12.94 -4.77 2.95
C GLU A 91 13.59 -3.50 3.54
N ILE A 92 12.80 -2.59 4.14
CA ILE A 92 13.26 -1.37 4.84
C ILE A 92 13.48 -1.65 6.33
#